data_AF-A0A401PQH8-F1
#
_entry.id   AF-A0A401PQH8-F1
#
_cell.length_a   1.000
_cell.length_b   1.000
_cell.length_c   1.000
_cell.angle_alpha   90.00
_cell.angle_beta   90.00
_cell.angle_gamma   90.00
#
_symmetry.space_group_name_H-M   'P 1'
#
loop_
_entity.id
_entity.type
_entity.pdbx_description
1 polymer ?
#
loop_
_entity_poly.entity_id
_entity_poly.type
_entity_poly.pdbx_seq_one_letter_code
_entity_poly.pdbx_strand_id
1 'polypeptide(L)'
;NGSCVNMTAEYEYLGNQGHFKYIPPAGYDIEIAVQITHISYHEYAILAYDSRLGQRKTKSLALYGRTQKLKREISKHFKEVALKQGIPEDMILFLPEYGACTSWKPMPNFVFELCSIEVTCESGCVMAATLANGGICPITGERVLSAEAVRNTLSLMHSCGMYDFSGEFAFHVGLPAKSGVSGGVLLVVPNVMGIMCWSPALDKVGNSVRGIDFCEVWDATRM
;
A
#
# COMPACT_ATOMS: atom_id res chain seq x y z
N ASN A 1 10.65 23.42 -11.33
CA ASN A 1 11.05 22.72 -12.58
C ASN A 1 11.09 21.22 -12.38
N GLY A 2 9.93 20.56 -12.49
CA GLY A 2 9.84 19.12 -12.26
C GLY A 2 9.82 18.37 -13.58
N SER A 3 10.98 17.93 -14.06
CA SER A 3 11.07 17.02 -15.20
C SER A 3 10.39 15.70 -14.86
N CYS A 4 9.32 15.37 -15.60
CA CYS A 4 8.70 14.06 -15.57
C CYS A 4 9.72 13.05 -16.10
N VAL A 5 10.16 12.12 -15.27
CA VAL A 5 11.00 11.00 -15.70
C VAL A 5 10.07 9.80 -15.84
N ASN A 6 10.00 9.24 -17.04
CA ASN A 6 9.23 8.02 -17.27
C ASN A 6 9.87 6.90 -16.44
N MET A 7 9.16 6.35 -15.46
CA MET A 7 9.65 5.23 -14.67
C MET A 7 9.08 3.95 -15.25
N THR A 8 9.83 3.31 -16.13
CA THR A 8 9.59 1.93 -16.54
C THR A 8 10.16 1.01 -15.48
N ALA A 9 9.30 0.24 -14.82
CA ALA A 9 9.75 -0.93 -14.08
C ALA A 9 10.19 -1.98 -15.11
N GLU A 10 11.50 -2.10 -15.32
CA GLU A 10 12.06 -3.05 -16.27
C GLU A 10 12.29 -4.39 -15.60
N TYR A 11 11.73 -5.44 -16.20
CA TYR A 11 12.06 -6.81 -15.84
C TYR A 11 13.10 -7.32 -16.83
N GLU A 12 14.32 -7.57 -16.34
CA GLU A 12 15.38 -8.14 -17.15
C GLU A 12 15.28 -9.67 -17.12
N TYR A 13 15.16 -10.31 -18.29
CA TYR A 13 15.17 -11.76 -18.40
C TYR A 13 16.57 -12.31 -18.12
N LEU A 14 16.73 -13.12 -17.08
CA LEU A 14 18.03 -13.60 -16.59
C LEU A 14 18.57 -14.83 -17.36
N GLY A 15 18.08 -15.10 -18.57
CA GLY A 15 18.55 -16.19 -19.43
C GLY A 15 17.93 -17.56 -19.14
N ASN A 16 17.37 -17.79 -17.94
CA ASN A 16 16.69 -19.03 -17.55
C ASN A 16 15.17 -18.90 -17.71
N GLN A 17 14.49 -19.93 -18.21
CA GLN A 17 13.03 -19.89 -18.44
C GLN A 17 12.27 -19.47 -17.17
N GLY A 18 11.54 -18.36 -17.28
CA GLY A 18 10.71 -17.83 -16.19
C GLY A 18 11.46 -17.08 -15.08
N HIS A 19 12.74 -16.74 -15.26
CA HIS A 19 13.52 -15.94 -14.30
C HIS A 19 13.67 -14.50 -14.78
N PHE A 20 13.28 -13.56 -13.91
CA PHE A 20 13.28 -12.14 -14.19
C PHE A 20 13.92 -11.38 -13.02
N LYS A 21 14.74 -10.37 -13.30
CA LYS A 21 15.19 -9.39 -12.31
C LYS A 21 14.34 -8.14 -12.42
N TYR A 22 13.72 -7.73 -11.33
CA TYR A 22 13.08 -6.43 -11.24
C TYR A 22 14.17 -5.37 -11.06
N ILE A 23 14.20 -4.40 -11.97
CA ILE A 23 15.07 -3.24 -11.89
C ILE A 23 14.25 -2.11 -11.23
N PRO A 24 14.56 -1.74 -9.98
CA PRO A 24 13.85 -0.66 -9.34
C PRO A 24 14.20 0.70 -9.99
N PRO A 25 13.31 1.71 -9.88
CA PRO A 25 13.66 3.08 -10.25
C PRO A 25 14.91 3.57 -9.50
N ALA A 26 15.70 4.45 -10.13
CA ALA A 26 16.93 4.97 -9.54
C ALA A 26 16.68 5.58 -8.14
N GLY A 27 17.43 5.13 -7.13
CA GLY A 27 17.34 5.60 -5.74
C GLY A 27 16.87 4.56 -4.72
N TYR A 28 16.38 3.40 -5.17
CA TYR A 28 16.02 2.27 -4.30
C TYR A 28 17.11 1.19 -4.30
N ASP A 29 17.62 0.86 -3.11
CA ASP A 29 18.62 -0.21 -2.91
C ASP A 29 17.92 -1.56 -2.63
N ILE A 30 17.08 -2.00 -3.57
CA ILE A 30 16.34 -3.27 -3.49
C ILE A 30 16.60 -4.09 -4.75
N GLU A 31 17.09 -5.32 -4.58
CA GLU A 31 17.13 -6.30 -5.65
C GLU A 31 15.99 -7.29 -5.49
N ILE A 32 15.12 -7.45 -6.49
CA ILE A 32 14.08 -8.50 -6.48
C ILE A 32 14.30 -9.42 -7.67
N ALA A 33 14.52 -10.70 -7.40
CA ALA A 33 14.50 -11.74 -8.40
C ALA A 33 13.14 -12.44 -8.37
N VAL A 34 12.48 -12.52 -9.51
CA VAL A 34 11.19 -13.20 -9.70
C VAL A 34 11.42 -14.46 -10.50
N GLN A 35 10.96 -15.60 -9.98
CA GLN A 35 11.06 -16.90 -10.63
C GLN A 35 9.69 -17.54 -10.73
N ILE A 36 9.27 -17.87 -11.94
CA ILE A 36 8.13 -18.76 -12.18
C ILE A 36 8.59 -20.17 -11.81
N THR A 37 8.08 -20.70 -10.71
CA THR A 37 8.48 -22.02 -10.20
C THR A 37 7.64 -23.14 -10.81
N HIS A 38 6.34 -22.91 -10.96
CA HIS A 38 5.39 -23.87 -11.49
C HIS A 38 4.36 -23.13 -12.32
N ILE A 39 3.96 -23.69 -13.46
CA ILE A 39 2.95 -23.10 -14.33
C ILE A 39 2.08 -24.20 -14.95
N SER A 40 0.78 -24.01 -14.85
CA SER A 40 -0.22 -24.67 -15.68
C SER A 40 -0.91 -23.57 -16.48
N TYR A 41 -0.67 -23.54 -17.80
CA TYR A 41 -1.13 -22.47 -18.68
C TYR A 41 -2.64 -22.16 -18.54
N HIS A 42 -3.44 -23.17 -18.19
CA HIS A 42 -4.89 -23.04 -18.09
C HIS A 42 -5.42 -22.89 -16.65
N GLU A 43 -4.60 -23.14 -15.61
CA GLU A 43 -5.12 -23.25 -14.24
C GLU A 43 -4.44 -22.32 -13.25
N TYR A 44 -3.10 -22.27 -13.20
CA TYR A 44 -2.39 -21.49 -12.19
C TYR A 44 -0.92 -21.21 -12.54
N ALA A 45 -0.32 -20.26 -11.83
CA ALA A 45 1.12 -20.04 -11.80
C ALA A 45 1.59 -19.80 -10.36
N ILE A 46 2.75 -20.34 -9.98
CA ILE A 46 3.40 -20.07 -8.70
C ILE A 46 4.68 -19.27 -8.97
N LEU A 47 4.70 -18.04 -8.48
CA LEU A 47 5.85 -17.14 -8.58
C LEU A 47 6.57 -17.12 -7.22
N ALA A 48 7.90 -17.25 -7.25
CA ALA A 48 8.77 -17.02 -6.11
C ALA A 48 9.46 -15.67 -6.29
N TYR A 49 9.57 -14.92 -5.20
CA TYR A 49 10.21 -13.63 -5.12
C TYR A 49 11.34 -13.73 -4.10
N ASP A 50 12.56 -13.47 -4.55
CA ASP A 50 13.72 -13.33 -3.69
C ASP A 50 14.12 -11.87 -3.68
N SER A 51 13.79 -11.16 -2.59
CA SER A 51 14.15 -9.76 -2.40
C SER A 51 15.34 -9.60 -1.46
N ARG A 52 16.23 -8.66 -1.79
CA ARG A 52 17.40 -8.30 -0.99
C ARG A 52 17.39 -6.79 -0.74
N LEU A 53 17.49 -6.42 0.53
CA LEU A 53 17.65 -5.04 0.98
C LEU A 53 18.84 -5.01 1.95
N GLY A 54 19.97 -4.49 1.50
CA GLY A 54 21.24 -4.58 2.23
C GLY A 54 21.63 -6.03 2.55
N GLN A 55 21.75 -6.37 3.84
CA GLN A 55 22.04 -7.75 4.29
C GLN A 55 20.79 -8.63 4.49
N ARG A 56 19.58 -8.06 4.49
CA ARG A 56 18.34 -8.80 4.71
C ARG A 56 17.90 -9.45 3.41
N LYS A 57 17.72 -10.77 3.45
CA LYS A 57 17.12 -11.56 2.37
C LYS A 57 15.74 -11.99 2.80
N THR A 58 14.74 -11.73 1.97
CA THR A 58 13.37 -12.18 2.17
C THR A 58 12.93 -12.98 0.96
N LYS A 59 12.22 -14.07 1.22
CA LYS A 59 11.65 -14.94 0.19
C LYS A 59 10.13 -14.94 0.35
N SER A 60 9.42 -14.83 -0.76
CA SER A 60 7.95 -14.85 -0.79
C SER A 60 7.47 -15.68 -1.96
N LEU A 61 6.32 -16.33 -1.81
CA LEU A 61 5.68 -17.10 -2.88
C LEU A 61 4.25 -16.60 -3.10
N ALA A 62 3.86 -16.43 -4.35
CA ALA A 62 2.51 -16.05 -4.75
C ALA A 62 1.91 -17.12 -5.67
N LEU A 63 0.68 -17.54 -5.37
CA LEU A 63 -0.13 -18.40 -6.23
C LEU A 63 -1.15 -17.55 -6.99
N TYR A 64 -1.03 -17.52 -8.31
CA TYR A 64 -1.99 -16.89 -9.20
C TYR A 64 -2.89 -17.95 -9.82
N GLY A 65 -4.15 -17.99 -9.42
CA GLY A 65 -5.18 -18.80 -10.08
C GLY A 65 -5.71 -18.08 -11.32
N ARG A 66 -6.05 -18.83 -12.38
CA ARG A 66 -6.78 -18.29 -13.54
C ARG A 66 -8.27 -18.08 -13.25
N THR A 67 -8.76 -18.68 -12.16
CA THR A 67 -10.13 -18.56 -11.64
C THR A 67 -10.08 -18.23 -10.15
N GLN A 68 -11.12 -17.55 -9.64
CA GLN A 68 -11.22 -17.19 -8.22
C GLN A 68 -11.38 -18.43 -7.32
N LYS A 69 -12.05 -19.48 -7.81
CA LYS A 69 -12.12 -20.78 -7.13
C LYS A 69 -10.95 -21.65 -7.54
N LEU A 70 -10.07 -21.93 -6.58
CA LEU A 70 -8.94 -22.84 -6.73
C LEU A 70 -9.37 -24.27 -6.39
N LYS A 71 -8.93 -25.24 -7.19
CA LYS A 71 -9.07 -26.66 -6.89
C LYS A 71 -8.24 -27.00 -5.65
N ARG A 72 -8.75 -27.89 -4.79
CA ARG A 72 -8.11 -28.27 -3.52
C ARG A 72 -6.70 -28.84 -3.74
N GLU A 73 -6.51 -29.53 -4.85
CA GLU A 73 -5.25 -30.11 -5.29
C GLU A 73 -4.19 -29.03 -5.51
N ILE A 74 -4.55 -27.90 -6.10
CA ILE A 74 -3.64 -26.77 -6.36
C ILE A 74 -3.26 -26.09 -5.05
N SER A 75 -4.22 -25.88 -4.14
CA SER A 75 -3.95 -25.34 -2.81
C SER A 75 -3.02 -26.26 -2.00
N LYS A 76 -3.24 -27.57 -2.04
CA LYS A 76 -2.34 -28.53 -1.38
C LYS A 76 -0.94 -28.48 -1.99
N HIS A 77 -0.84 -28.43 -3.32
CA HIS A 77 0.42 -28.33 -4.02
C HIS A 77 1.19 -27.06 -3.66
N PHE A 78 0.53 -25.89 -3.64
CA PHE A 78 1.16 -24.63 -3.24
C PHE A 78 1.73 -24.68 -1.81
N LYS A 79 0.98 -25.27 -0.87
CA LYS A 79 1.47 -25.51 0.50
C LYS A 79 2.76 -26.33 0.51
N GLU A 80 2.78 -27.44 -0.23
CA GLU A 80 3.97 -28.29 -0.33
C GLU A 80 5.17 -27.53 -0.92
N VAL A 81 4.95 -26.70 -1.96
CA VAL A 81 6.00 -25.87 -2.56
C VAL A 81 6.52 -24.81 -1.58
N ALA A 82 5.63 -24.12 -0.86
CA ALA A 82 6.01 -23.08 0.09
C ALA A 82 6.79 -23.65 1.29
N LEU A 83 6.37 -24.79 1.83
CA LEU A 83 7.10 -25.48 2.91
C LEU A 83 8.50 -25.90 2.45
N LYS A 84 8.64 -26.44 1.23
CA LYS A 84 9.95 -26.80 0.65
C LYS A 84 10.87 -25.59 0.45
N GLN A 85 10.30 -24.40 0.25
CA GLN A 85 11.04 -23.15 0.11
C GLN A 85 11.44 -22.53 1.46
N GLY A 86 11.10 -23.19 2.58
CA GLY A 86 11.40 -22.73 3.94
C GLY A 86 10.42 -21.68 4.46
N ILE A 87 9.26 -21.50 3.81
CA ILE A 87 8.19 -20.67 4.35
C ILE A 87 7.46 -21.48 5.43
N PRO A 88 7.38 -20.97 6.67
CA PRO A 88 6.72 -21.69 7.75
C PRO A 88 5.20 -21.76 7.51
N GLU A 89 4.55 -22.81 8.03
CA GLU A 89 3.14 -23.11 7.71
C GLU A 89 2.18 -21.98 8.08
N ASP A 90 2.47 -21.26 9.16
CA ASP A 90 1.71 -20.10 9.64
C ASP A 90 1.79 -18.88 8.70
N MET A 91 2.77 -18.86 7.81
CA MET A 91 2.91 -17.85 6.74
C MET A 91 2.31 -18.30 5.40
N ILE A 92 1.80 -19.53 5.28
CA ILE A 92 1.16 -20.03 4.05
C ILE A 92 -0.35 -19.84 4.14
N LEU A 93 -0.88 -18.88 3.38
CA LEU A 93 -2.25 -18.42 3.51
C LEU A 93 -3.05 -18.63 2.23
N PHE A 94 -4.31 -19.05 2.39
CA PHE A 94 -5.34 -19.03 1.36
C PHE A 94 -6.43 -18.07 1.80
N LEU A 95 -6.85 -17.20 0.88
CA LEU A 95 -7.90 -16.23 1.14
C LEU A 95 -9.24 -16.96 1.37
N PRO A 96 -10.06 -16.51 2.35
CA PRO A 96 -11.44 -16.97 2.47
C PRO A 96 -12.25 -16.52 1.23
N GLU A 97 -13.32 -17.26 0.91
CA GLU A 97 -14.25 -16.81 -0.12
C GLU A 97 -14.90 -15.48 0.30
N TYR A 98 -15.14 -14.60 -0.68
CA TYR A 98 -15.81 -13.32 -0.45
C TYR A 98 -17.14 -13.53 0.30
N GLY A 99 -17.28 -12.90 1.48
CA GLY A 99 -18.45 -13.04 2.36
C GLY A 99 -18.33 -14.09 3.47
N ALA A 100 -17.23 -14.84 3.56
CA ALA A 100 -17.01 -15.77 4.67
C ALA A 100 -16.36 -15.07 5.88
N CYS A 101 -17.13 -14.88 6.96
CA CYS A 101 -16.60 -14.43 8.25
C CYS A 101 -15.91 -15.60 8.98
N THR A 102 -14.58 -15.61 9.01
CA THR A 102 -13.79 -16.56 9.82
C THR A 102 -13.24 -15.89 11.08
N SER A 103 -13.00 -16.68 12.14
CA SER A 103 -12.36 -16.19 13.38
C SER A 103 -11.00 -15.55 13.07
N TRP A 104 -10.82 -14.32 13.57
CA TRP A 104 -9.79 -13.38 13.13
C TRP A 104 -8.37 -13.89 13.46
N LYS A 105 -7.61 -14.27 12.43
CA LYS A 105 -6.14 -14.32 12.45
C LYS A 105 -5.64 -13.15 11.60
N PRO A 106 -4.67 -12.35 12.05
CA PRO A 106 -4.09 -11.28 11.23
C PRO A 106 -3.45 -11.91 9.98
N MET A 107 -4.08 -11.71 8.81
CA MET A 107 -3.57 -12.20 7.54
C MET A 107 -2.84 -11.08 6.78
N PRO A 108 -1.53 -11.22 6.51
CA PRO A 108 -0.77 -10.37 5.60
C PRO A 108 -1.46 -10.04 4.27
N ASN A 109 -2.22 -10.97 3.68
CA ASN A 109 -2.91 -10.74 2.40
C ASN A 109 -4.01 -9.69 2.46
N PHE A 110 -4.74 -9.58 3.57
CA PHE A 110 -5.76 -8.54 3.70
C PHE A 110 -5.13 -7.14 3.68
N VAL A 111 -3.94 -6.99 4.26
CA VAL A 111 -3.20 -5.72 4.21
C VAL A 111 -2.73 -5.41 2.80
N PHE A 112 -2.24 -6.40 2.05
CA PHE A 112 -1.87 -6.20 0.64
C PHE A 112 -3.07 -5.79 -0.23
N GLU A 113 -4.23 -6.41 -0.02
CA GLU A 113 -5.46 -6.04 -0.72
C GLU A 113 -5.92 -4.63 -0.36
N LEU A 114 -5.95 -4.28 0.94
CA LEU A 114 -6.29 -2.92 1.39
C LEU A 114 -5.33 -1.86 0.83
N CYS A 115 -4.04 -2.16 0.75
CA CYS A 115 -3.04 -1.27 0.16
C CYS A 115 -3.10 -1.22 -1.37
N SER A 116 -3.84 -2.10 -2.03
CA SER A 116 -4.04 -2.11 -3.49
C SER A 116 -5.33 -1.40 -3.91
N ILE A 117 -6.09 -0.83 -2.96
CA ILE A 117 -7.27 -0.01 -3.27
C ILE A 117 -6.83 1.28 -3.97
N GLU A 118 -7.37 1.52 -5.15
CA GLU A 118 -7.12 2.74 -5.92
C GLU A 118 -8.16 3.82 -5.62
N VAL A 119 -7.69 5.06 -5.54
CA VAL A 119 -8.53 6.25 -5.33
C VAL A 119 -8.06 7.37 -6.25
N THR A 120 -8.98 8.24 -6.67
CA THR A 120 -8.64 9.50 -7.35
C THR A 120 -8.43 10.60 -6.32
N CYS A 121 -7.81 11.73 -6.70
CA CYS A 121 -7.74 12.88 -5.80
C CYS A 121 -9.14 13.37 -5.40
N GLU A 122 -10.10 13.34 -6.32
CA GLU A 122 -11.48 13.75 -6.07
C GLU A 122 -12.16 12.86 -5.02
N SER A 123 -12.06 11.52 -5.15
CA SER A 123 -12.65 10.62 -4.16
C SER A 123 -11.90 10.67 -2.83
N GLY A 124 -10.58 10.81 -2.85
CA GLY A 124 -9.75 11.02 -1.66
C GLY A 124 -10.10 12.30 -0.90
N CYS A 125 -10.39 13.41 -1.61
CA CYS A 125 -10.86 14.66 -1.01
C CYS A 125 -12.18 14.45 -0.27
N VAL A 126 -13.12 13.69 -0.84
CA VAL A 126 -14.41 13.39 -0.17
C VAL A 126 -14.20 12.51 1.07
N MET A 127 -13.29 11.54 1.02
CA MET A 127 -12.92 10.74 2.19
C MET A 127 -12.33 11.61 3.31
N ALA A 128 -11.38 12.48 2.97
CA ALA A 128 -10.78 13.43 3.91
C ALA A 128 -11.83 14.42 4.47
N ALA A 129 -12.74 14.90 3.62
CA ALA A 129 -13.80 15.82 4.03
C ALA A 129 -14.83 15.14 4.93
N THR A 130 -15.06 13.83 4.76
CA THR A 130 -15.87 13.02 5.67
C THR A 130 -15.25 12.98 7.08
N LEU A 131 -13.92 12.85 7.17
CA LEU A 131 -13.20 12.95 8.45
C LEU A 131 -13.26 14.37 9.01
N ALA A 132 -13.09 15.39 8.17
CA ALA A 132 -13.22 16.79 8.58
C ALA A 132 -14.61 17.11 9.16
N ASN A 133 -15.65 16.48 8.61
CA ASN A 133 -17.05 16.69 8.94
C ASN A 133 -17.59 15.68 9.98
N GLY A 134 -16.74 15.24 10.91
CA GLY A 134 -17.18 14.40 12.04
C GLY A 134 -17.77 13.04 11.65
N GLY A 135 -17.36 12.50 10.49
CA GLY A 135 -17.76 11.18 10.00
C GLY A 135 -19.01 11.19 9.13
N ILE A 136 -19.50 12.37 8.74
CA ILE A 136 -20.64 12.53 7.82
C ILE A 136 -20.11 12.88 6.43
N CYS A 137 -20.45 12.08 5.43
CA CYS A 137 -20.05 12.32 4.06
C CYS A 137 -20.70 13.60 3.54
N PRO A 138 -19.93 14.61 3.10
CA PRO A 138 -20.49 15.92 2.76
C PRO A 138 -21.34 15.93 1.48
N ILE A 139 -21.13 14.95 0.59
CA ILE A 139 -21.87 14.87 -0.69
C ILE A 139 -23.13 14.01 -0.60
N THR A 140 -23.20 13.07 0.34
CA THR A 140 -24.40 12.22 0.54
C THR A 140 -25.21 12.58 1.77
N GLY A 141 -24.60 13.25 2.76
CA GLY A 141 -25.22 13.52 4.06
C GLY A 141 -25.26 12.31 5.00
N GLU A 142 -24.73 11.16 4.57
CA GLU A 142 -24.77 9.93 5.37
C GLU A 142 -23.67 9.89 6.43
N ARG A 143 -24.01 9.40 7.62
CA ARG A 143 -23.02 9.11 8.66
C ARG A 143 -22.30 7.79 8.33
N VAL A 144 -21.04 7.89 7.94
CA VAL A 144 -20.16 6.76 7.63
C VAL A 144 -19.38 6.30 8.87
N LEU A 145 -19.00 7.24 9.74
CA LEU A 145 -18.19 6.97 10.93
C LEU A 145 -18.80 7.59 12.19
N SER A 146 -18.52 6.98 13.34
CA SER A 146 -18.82 7.58 14.64
C SER A 146 -17.87 8.74 14.94
N ALA A 147 -18.31 9.73 15.71
CA ALA A 147 -17.48 10.86 16.11
C ALA A 147 -16.23 10.41 16.91
N GLU A 148 -16.34 9.33 17.68
CA GLU A 148 -15.22 8.73 18.39
C GLU A 148 -14.18 8.13 17.43
N ALA A 149 -14.60 7.36 16.41
CA ALA A 149 -13.68 6.81 15.43
C ALA A 149 -12.91 7.92 14.72
N VAL A 150 -13.62 8.97 14.29
CA VAL A 150 -13.01 10.14 13.63
C VAL A 150 -11.98 10.81 14.53
N ARG A 151 -12.32 11.11 15.78
CA ARG A 151 -11.40 11.72 16.75
C ARG A 151 -10.14 10.86 16.93
N ASN A 152 -10.29 9.56 17.13
CA ASN A 152 -9.16 8.66 17.32
C ASN A 152 -8.27 8.57 16.06
N THR A 153 -8.88 8.50 14.88
CA THR A 153 -8.17 8.50 13.59
C THR A 153 -7.39 9.80 13.38
N LEU A 154 -8.01 10.96 13.62
CA LEU A 154 -7.33 12.25 13.44
C LEU A 154 -6.16 12.44 14.40
N SER A 155 -6.29 11.98 15.65
CA SER A 155 -5.17 12.01 16.61
C SER A 155 -3.97 11.18 16.14
N LEU A 156 -4.21 10.00 15.57
CA LEU A 156 -3.14 9.16 15.01
C LEU A 156 -2.55 9.76 13.73
N MET A 157 -3.40 10.24 12.82
CA MET A 157 -2.94 10.95 11.62
C MET A 157 -2.04 12.15 11.96
N HIS A 158 -2.36 12.89 13.01
CA HIS A 158 -1.55 14.03 13.44
C HIS A 158 -0.17 13.62 13.99
N SER A 159 -0.07 12.48 14.68
CA SER A 159 1.16 12.07 15.40
C SER A 159 2.04 11.07 14.66
N CYS A 160 1.48 10.23 13.79
CA CYS A 160 2.19 9.17 13.08
C CYS A 160 1.80 9.03 11.60
N GLY A 161 1.21 10.07 11.02
CA GLY A 161 0.66 10.04 9.66
C GLY A 161 1.66 10.05 8.51
N MET A 162 2.86 10.58 8.73
CA MET A 162 3.81 11.00 7.69
C MET A 162 5.17 10.28 7.77
N TYR A 163 5.15 8.98 8.10
CA TYR A 163 6.37 8.19 8.36
C TYR A 163 7.26 8.87 9.42
N ASP A 164 8.58 8.79 9.26
CA ASP A 164 9.55 9.40 10.18
C ASP A 164 9.48 10.94 10.20
N PHE A 165 8.77 11.55 9.23
CA PHE A 165 8.53 13.00 9.17
C PHE A 165 7.34 13.47 10.03
N SER A 166 6.61 12.57 10.70
CA SER A 166 5.38 12.93 11.42
C SER A 166 5.57 14.01 12.49
N GLY A 167 6.68 13.98 13.24
CA GLY A 167 6.97 14.98 14.27
C GLY A 167 7.25 16.37 13.69
N GLU A 168 8.02 16.43 12.60
CA GLU A 168 8.37 17.67 11.90
C GLU A 168 7.14 18.25 11.18
N PHE A 169 6.34 17.39 10.53
CA PHE A 169 5.08 17.77 9.91
C PHE A 169 4.08 18.35 10.94
N ALA A 170 3.95 17.71 12.11
CA ALA A 170 3.09 18.23 13.18
C ALA A 170 3.57 19.58 13.72
N PHE A 171 4.88 19.84 13.72
CA PHE A 171 5.45 21.10 14.17
C PHE A 171 5.28 22.23 13.15
N HIS A 172 5.52 21.96 11.86
CA HIS A 172 5.50 22.97 10.81
C HIS A 172 4.13 23.18 10.14
N VAL A 173 3.33 22.13 9.98
CA VAL A 173 2.01 22.21 9.33
C VAL A 173 0.87 22.13 10.35
N GLY A 174 1.00 21.29 11.37
CA GLY A 174 0.05 21.22 12.49
C GLY A 174 -1.30 20.55 12.19
N LEU A 175 -1.49 19.99 10.98
CA LEU A 175 -2.75 19.38 10.56
C LEU A 175 -2.67 17.84 10.53
N PRO A 176 -3.76 17.11 10.79
CA PRO A 176 -3.81 15.66 10.60
C PRO A 176 -3.60 15.27 9.14
N ALA A 177 -2.61 14.42 8.86
CA ALA A 177 -2.32 13.95 7.52
C ALA A 177 -2.01 12.45 7.47
N LYS A 178 -2.08 11.85 6.28
CA LYS A 178 -1.57 10.51 6.03
C LYS A 178 -0.93 10.44 4.65
N SER A 179 0.32 10.02 4.60
CA SER A 179 1.03 9.77 3.34
C SER A 179 1.03 8.29 2.93
N GLY A 180 1.30 8.03 1.65
CA GLY A 180 1.57 6.69 1.15
C GLY A 180 2.64 6.69 0.06
N VAL A 181 3.33 5.57 -0.09
CA VAL A 181 4.40 5.37 -1.09
C VAL A 181 3.93 5.47 -2.55
N SER A 182 2.61 5.50 -2.80
CA SER A 182 2.05 5.84 -4.11
C SER A 182 2.20 7.33 -4.48
N GLY A 183 2.68 8.16 -3.55
CA GLY A 183 2.78 9.61 -3.68
C GLY A 183 1.52 10.37 -3.28
N GLY A 184 0.55 9.68 -2.65
CA GLY A 184 -0.64 10.30 -2.10
C GLY A 184 -0.39 10.94 -0.72
N VAL A 185 -0.95 12.12 -0.49
CA VAL A 185 -1.02 12.77 0.83
C VAL A 185 -2.46 13.21 1.09
N LEU A 186 -3.08 12.57 2.07
CA LEU A 186 -4.43 12.90 2.53
C LEU A 186 -4.32 13.84 3.75
N LEU A 187 -4.86 15.05 3.64
CA LEU A 187 -4.79 16.10 4.66
C LEU A 187 -6.22 16.46 5.12
N VAL A 188 -6.40 16.63 6.41
CA VAL A 188 -7.71 16.98 6.99
C VAL A 188 -7.59 18.32 7.71
N VAL A 189 -8.50 19.25 7.40
CA VAL A 189 -8.71 20.49 8.15
C VAL A 189 -10.01 20.34 8.93
N PRO A 190 -9.95 19.98 10.23
CA PRO A 190 -11.15 19.65 11.01
C PRO A 190 -12.21 20.76 10.95
N ASN A 191 -13.46 20.38 10.73
CA ASN A 191 -14.62 21.26 10.58
C ASN A 191 -14.59 22.23 9.38
N VAL A 192 -13.63 22.11 8.46
CA VAL A 192 -13.53 22.99 7.29
C VAL A 192 -13.60 22.17 6.00
N MET A 193 -12.60 21.32 5.74
CA MET A 193 -12.52 20.55 4.50
C MET A 193 -11.49 19.42 4.55
N GLY A 194 -11.48 18.57 3.53
CA GLY A 194 -10.43 17.60 3.29
C GLY A 194 -9.72 17.83 1.96
N ILE A 195 -8.43 17.52 1.92
CA ILE A 195 -7.57 17.68 0.75
C ILE A 195 -6.89 16.34 0.46
N MET A 196 -6.77 16.00 -0.82
CA MET A 196 -5.93 14.90 -1.30
C MET A 196 -4.96 15.43 -2.35
N CYS A 197 -3.68 15.33 -2.06
CA CYS A 197 -2.60 15.61 -3.00
C CYS A 197 -2.07 14.30 -3.58
N TRP A 198 -1.68 14.29 -4.85
CA TRP A 198 -1.01 13.15 -5.44
C TRP A 198 0.12 13.61 -6.36
N SER A 199 1.33 13.14 -6.07
CA SER A 199 2.51 13.30 -6.91
C SER A 199 3.47 12.13 -6.62
N PRO A 200 3.73 11.24 -7.60
CA PRO A 200 4.48 10.00 -7.37
C PRO A 200 5.91 10.15 -6.84
N ALA A 201 6.57 11.27 -7.12
CA ALA A 201 7.95 11.48 -6.68
C ALA A 201 8.04 11.61 -5.14
N LEU A 202 8.85 10.75 -4.52
CA LEU A 202 9.02 10.68 -3.06
C LEU A 202 10.35 11.27 -2.60
N ASP A 203 10.37 11.75 -1.36
CA ASP A 203 11.59 12.11 -0.63
C ASP A 203 12.30 10.87 -0.06
N LYS A 204 13.36 11.09 0.75
CA LYS A 204 14.16 10.01 1.34
C LYS A 204 13.43 9.20 2.42
N VAL A 205 12.33 9.72 2.96
CA VAL A 205 11.55 9.09 4.05
C VAL A 205 10.20 8.54 3.55
N GLY A 206 9.94 8.60 2.24
CA GLY A 206 8.81 7.97 1.58
C GLY A 206 7.56 8.85 1.45
N ASN A 207 7.67 10.16 1.67
CA ASN A 207 6.57 11.12 1.47
C ASN A 207 6.65 11.78 0.09
N SER A 208 5.51 12.20 -0.47
CA SER A 208 5.48 12.93 -1.75
C SER A 208 6.13 14.30 -1.61
N VAL A 209 7.19 14.58 -2.37
CA VAL A 209 7.92 15.87 -2.31
C VAL A 209 6.97 17.04 -2.53
N ARG A 210 6.22 17.01 -3.64
CA ARG A 210 5.28 18.10 -3.98
C ARG A 210 4.06 18.15 -3.07
N GLY A 211 3.67 17.01 -2.49
CA GLY A 211 2.58 16.94 -1.53
C GLY A 211 2.96 17.65 -0.22
N ILE A 212 4.17 17.41 0.28
CA ILE A 212 4.72 18.10 1.44
C ILE A 212 4.87 19.59 1.17
N ASP A 213 5.52 19.98 0.05
CA ASP A 213 5.69 21.39 -0.33
C ASP A 213 4.34 22.13 -0.34
N PHE A 214 3.29 21.50 -0.87
CA PHE A 214 1.94 22.08 -0.85
C PHE A 214 1.39 22.25 0.56
N CYS A 215 1.56 21.25 1.43
CA CYS A 215 1.11 21.31 2.83
C CYS A 215 1.85 22.36 3.65
N GLU A 216 3.14 22.57 3.41
CA GLU A 216 3.94 23.60 4.10
C GLU A 216 3.52 25.02 3.70
N VAL A 217 3.07 25.23 2.46
CA VAL A 217 2.46 26.51 2.06
C VAL A 217 1.12 26.73 2.79
N TRP A 218 0.46 25.64 3.19
CA TRP A 218 -0.82 25.59 3.91
C TRP A 218 -0.67 25.61 5.44
N ASP A 219 0.48 26.05 5.96
CA ASP A 219 0.76 26.22 7.39
C ASP A 219 -0.39 26.97 8.08
N ALA A 220 -1.02 26.31 9.06
CA ALA A 220 -2.16 26.81 9.83
C ALA A 220 -1.86 28.10 10.60
N THR A 221 -0.59 28.50 10.71
CA THR A 221 -0.18 29.78 11.30
C THR A 221 -0.30 30.98 10.34
N ARG A 222 -0.59 30.75 9.05
CA ARG A 222 -0.72 31.79 8.01
C ARG A 222 -2.15 32.05 7.52
N MET A 223 -3.16 31.46 8.17
CA MET A 223 -4.59 31.76 7.97
C MET A 223 -5.16 32.46 9.19
#